data_AF-A0A1E7M0R4-F1
#
_entry.id   AF-A0A1E7M0R4-F1
#
_cell.length_a   1.000
_cell.length_b   1.000
_cell.length_c   1.000
_cell.angle_alpha   90.00
_cell.angle_beta   90.00
_cell.angle_gamma   90.00
#
_symmetry.space_group_name_H-M   'P 1'
#
loop_
_entity.id
_entity.type
_entity.pdbx_description
1 polymer ?
#
loop_
_entity_poly.entity_id
_entity_poly.type
_entity_poly.pdbx_seq_one_letter_code
_entity_poly.pdbx_strand_id
1 'polypeptide(L)'
;MALNAAQPGFATTVAALRLRSWKLGAGQPMDVIDKFTDADFSHIVDDRADVHVSSRDGRFYLGYFPNGRPGGADEDWVTGEGWVIAVTGTADVPGYRMAFGTDTPAEIVAAVVARILATSQPL
;
A
#
# COMPACT_ATOMS: atom_id res chain seq x y z
N MET A 1 -19.92 22.11 42.80
CA MET A 1 -20.14 22.88 41.56
C MET A 1 -20.64 21.93 40.49
N ALA A 2 -21.88 22.11 40.02
CA ALA A 2 -22.40 21.38 38.86
C ALA A 2 -22.02 22.17 37.60
N LEU A 3 -21.43 21.50 36.62
CA LEU A 3 -21.09 22.12 35.33
C LEU A 3 -22.40 22.35 34.54
N ASN A 4 -22.67 23.61 34.22
CA ASN A 4 -23.82 24.00 33.41
C ASN A 4 -23.48 23.76 31.93
N ALA A 5 -24.09 22.74 31.31
CA ALA A 5 -23.84 22.35 29.91
C ALA A 5 -24.45 23.33 28.87
N ALA A 6 -25.04 24.44 29.30
CA ALA A 6 -25.71 25.42 28.44
C ALA A 6 -24.81 26.54 27.88
N GLN A 7 -23.48 26.48 28.04
CA GLN A 7 -22.58 27.43 27.39
C GLN A 7 -22.46 27.10 25.88
N PRO A 8 -22.86 28.00 24.96
CA PRO A 8 -22.70 27.79 23.53
C PRO A 8 -21.22 27.97 23.18
N GLY A 9 -20.49 26.87 23.20
CA GLY A 9 -19.06 26.83 22.85
C GLY A 9 -18.57 25.46 22.38
N PHE A 10 -19.24 24.37 22.77
CA PHE A 10 -18.93 23.03 22.30
C PHE A 10 -20.21 22.23 22.08
N ALA A 11 -20.77 22.30 20.87
CA ALA A 11 -21.80 21.37 20.42
C ALA A 11 -21.14 20.06 19.96
N THR A 12 -20.62 19.27 20.90
CA THR A 12 -20.11 17.92 20.61
C THR A 12 -20.97 16.88 21.32
N THR A 13 -21.21 15.74 20.69
CA THR A 13 -21.95 14.63 21.30
C THR A 13 -20.98 13.66 21.96
N VAL A 14 -21.44 12.89 22.96
CA VAL A 14 -20.64 11.80 23.55
C VAL A 14 -20.19 10.81 22.47
N ALA A 15 -21.01 10.59 21.44
CA ALA A 15 -20.65 9.75 20.30
C ALA A 15 -19.47 10.33 19.48
N ALA A 16 -19.42 11.66 19.29
CA ALA A 16 -18.32 12.33 18.60
C ALA A 16 -17.00 12.34 19.38
N LEU A 17 -17.05 12.11 20.70
CA LEU A 17 -15.88 11.95 21.56
C LEU A 17 -15.38 10.50 21.67
N ARG A 18 -16.10 9.52 21.10
CA ARG A 18 -15.65 8.12 21.14
C ARG A 18 -14.38 7.94 20.31
N LEU A 19 -13.43 7.20 20.88
CA LEU A 19 -12.21 6.82 20.18
C LEU A 19 -12.54 5.89 19.00
N ARG A 20 -11.74 6.01 17.93
CA ARG A 20 -11.84 5.14 16.76
C ARG A 20 -11.04 3.86 17.00
N SER A 21 -11.60 2.74 16.57
CA SER A 21 -10.82 1.52 16.35
C SER A 21 -10.15 1.61 14.98
N TRP A 22 -8.91 1.13 14.90
CA TRP A 22 -8.11 1.12 13.67
C TRP A 22 -7.84 -0.32 13.27
N LYS A 23 -7.86 -0.59 11.96
CA LYS A 23 -7.50 -1.91 11.43
C LYS A 23 -6.00 -2.12 11.60
N LEU A 24 -5.64 -3.26 12.16
CA LEU A 24 -4.26 -3.69 12.38
C LEU A 24 -4.03 -5.05 11.73
N GLY A 25 -2.76 -5.35 11.42
CA GLY A 25 -2.32 -6.62 10.83
C GLY A 25 -2.29 -6.62 9.31
N ALA A 26 -1.38 -7.43 8.75
CA ALA A 26 -1.08 -7.48 7.32
C ALA A 26 -2.28 -7.86 6.44
N GLY A 27 -3.24 -8.63 6.94
CA GLY A 27 -4.39 -9.08 6.16
C GLY A 27 -4.02 -10.14 5.11
N GLN A 28 -4.77 -10.19 4.00
CA GLN A 28 -4.59 -11.18 2.93
C GLN A 28 -3.87 -10.55 1.72
N PRO A 29 -2.60 -10.91 1.43
CA PRO A 29 -1.85 -10.30 0.34
C PRO A 29 -2.46 -10.57 -1.05
N MET A 30 -3.19 -11.67 -1.20
CA MET A 30 -3.89 -12.01 -2.44
C MET A 30 -4.96 -10.98 -2.82
N ASP A 31 -5.54 -10.25 -1.87
CA ASP A 31 -6.49 -9.14 -2.15
C ASP A 31 -5.85 -8.00 -2.97
N VAL A 32 -4.51 -7.93 -2.94
CA VAL A 32 -3.70 -7.00 -3.75
C VAL A 32 -3.22 -7.67 -5.03
N ILE A 33 -2.62 -8.86 -4.92
CA ILE A 33 -1.96 -9.56 -6.04
C ILE A 33 -2.97 -9.97 -7.11
N ASP A 34 -4.17 -10.41 -6.72
CA ASP A 34 -5.22 -10.83 -7.66
C ASP A 34 -5.84 -9.67 -8.45
N LYS A 35 -5.44 -8.43 -8.20
CA LYS A 35 -5.85 -7.28 -9.03
C LYS A 35 -5.18 -7.25 -10.40
N PHE A 36 -4.11 -8.01 -10.58
CA PHE A 36 -3.33 -8.04 -11.81
C PHE A 36 -3.63 -9.33 -12.58
N THR A 37 -4.88 -9.47 -13.04
CA THR A 37 -5.32 -10.65 -13.80
C THR A 37 -5.25 -10.45 -15.30
N ASP A 38 -4.99 -9.22 -15.75
CA ASP A 38 -4.86 -8.88 -17.16
C ASP A 38 -3.53 -9.38 -17.73
N ALA A 39 -3.55 -9.79 -19.01
CA ALA A 39 -2.37 -10.30 -19.73
C ALA A 39 -1.22 -9.29 -19.88
N ASP A 40 -1.44 -8.05 -19.46
CA ASP A 40 -0.46 -6.97 -19.47
C ASP A 40 0.44 -6.94 -18.24
N PHE A 41 0.31 -7.88 -17.31
CA PHE A 41 1.17 -8.00 -16.14
C PHE A 41 1.92 -9.34 -16.08
N SER A 42 3.18 -9.28 -15.66
CA SER A 42 4.01 -10.45 -15.39
C SER A 42 4.08 -10.70 -13.89
N HIS A 43 3.86 -11.94 -13.48
CA HIS A 43 3.87 -12.37 -12.07
C HIS A 43 5.02 -13.33 -11.84
N ILE A 44 5.92 -12.98 -10.92
CA ILE A 44 7.07 -13.79 -10.55
C ILE A 44 7.03 -13.98 -9.03
N VAL A 45 7.17 -15.22 -8.59
CA VAL A 45 7.43 -15.56 -7.20
C VAL A 45 8.85 -16.11 -7.14
N ASP A 46 9.69 -15.50 -6.32
CA ASP A 46 11.09 -15.93 -6.17
C ASP A 46 11.23 -17.05 -5.12
N ASP A 47 12.47 -17.48 -4.87
CA ASP A 47 12.79 -18.55 -3.92
C ASP A 47 12.56 -18.17 -2.45
N ARG A 48 12.34 -16.88 -2.16
CA ARG A 48 12.00 -16.33 -0.84
C ARG A 48 10.49 -16.15 -0.64
N ALA A 49 9.70 -16.51 -1.66
CA ALA A 49 8.28 -16.22 -1.75
C ALA A 49 7.97 -14.71 -1.82
N ASP A 50 8.94 -13.89 -2.24
CA ASP A 50 8.67 -12.51 -2.62
C ASP A 50 7.90 -12.53 -3.96
N VAL A 51 6.89 -11.68 -4.07
CA VAL A 51 6.07 -11.57 -5.27
C VAL A 51 6.40 -10.28 -6.00
N HIS A 52 6.67 -10.40 -7.28
CA HIS A 52 6.95 -9.30 -8.18
C HIS A 52 5.89 -9.27 -9.28
N VAL A 53 5.25 -8.12 -9.41
CA VAL A 53 4.34 -7.83 -10.51
C VAL A 53 4.87 -6.64 -11.29
N SER A 54 5.01 -6.78 -12.61
CA SER A 54 5.40 -5.69 -13.50
C SER A 54 4.46 -5.57 -14.68
N SER A 55 4.17 -4.34 -15.11
CA SER A 55 3.47 -4.15 -16.38
C SER A 55 4.36 -4.53 -17.55
N ARG A 56 3.75 -4.93 -18.66
CA ARG A 56 4.42 -5.37 -19.89
C ARG A 56 5.37 -4.32 -20.47
N ASP A 57 5.05 -3.05 -20.30
CA ASP A 57 5.88 -1.91 -20.73
C ASP A 57 6.99 -1.55 -19.71
N GLY A 58 7.06 -2.26 -18.59
CA GLY A 58 8.04 -2.04 -17.52
C GLY A 58 7.83 -0.76 -16.71
N ARG A 59 6.70 -0.06 -16.88
CA ARG A 59 6.46 1.22 -16.19
C ARG A 59 5.91 1.06 -14.78
N PHE A 60 5.08 0.05 -14.53
CA PHE A 60 4.53 -0.25 -13.22
C PHE A 60 5.27 -1.42 -12.59
N TYR A 61 5.55 -1.31 -11.29
CA TYR A 61 6.06 -2.39 -10.46
C TYR A 61 5.34 -2.44 -9.11
N LEU A 62 4.98 -3.64 -8.69
CA LEU A 62 4.56 -3.99 -7.34
C LEU A 62 5.48 -5.10 -6.82
N GLY A 63 6.03 -4.92 -5.63
CA GLY A 63 6.71 -5.96 -4.86
C GLY A 63 5.96 -6.23 -3.57
N TYR A 64 5.79 -7.50 -3.23
CA TYR A 64 5.35 -7.99 -1.93
C TYR A 64 6.47 -8.81 -1.29
N PHE A 65 6.83 -8.44 -0.07
CA PHE A 65 7.94 -9.00 0.69
C PHE A 65 7.41 -9.45 2.06
N PRO A 66 6.91 -10.70 2.19
CA PRO A 66 6.23 -11.14 3.41
C PRO A 66 7.12 -11.04 4.67
N ASN A 67 8.42 -11.18 4.50
CA ASN A 67 9.40 -11.13 5.59
C ASN A 67 10.16 -9.79 5.65
N GLY A 68 9.73 -8.80 4.87
CA GLY A 68 10.44 -7.55 4.66
C GLY A 68 11.42 -7.64 3.49
N ARG A 69 11.60 -6.53 2.76
CA ARG A 69 12.44 -6.49 1.58
C ARG A 69 13.92 -6.56 1.98
N PRO A 70 14.71 -7.50 1.45
CA PRO A 70 16.14 -7.54 1.69
C PRO A 70 16.81 -6.22 1.28
N GLY A 71 17.83 -5.81 2.03
CA GLY A 71 18.84 -4.86 1.54
C GLY A 71 19.50 -5.39 0.27
N GLY A 72 20.27 -4.54 -0.43
CA GLY A 72 20.93 -4.93 -1.69
C GLY A 72 21.81 -6.18 -1.57
N ALA A 73 22.40 -6.63 -2.68
CA ALA A 73 23.17 -7.87 -2.77
C ALA A 73 24.29 -8.05 -1.71
N ASP A 74 24.74 -6.95 -1.08
CA ASP A 74 25.81 -6.90 -0.09
C ASP A 74 25.33 -6.55 1.33
N GLU A 75 24.01 -6.49 1.57
CA GLU A 75 23.45 -5.94 2.80
C GLU A 75 22.59 -6.96 3.56
N ASP A 76 23.16 -7.52 4.63
CA ASP A 76 22.55 -8.51 5.56
C ASP A 76 21.40 -7.95 6.44
N TRP A 77 20.80 -6.82 6.09
CA TRP A 77 19.66 -6.27 6.83
C TRP A 77 18.38 -6.32 5.99
N VAL A 78 17.29 -6.75 6.62
CA VAL A 78 15.96 -6.75 6.03
C VAL A 78 15.30 -5.41 6.35
N THR A 79 14.86 -4.69 5.33
CA THR A 79 14.04 -3.49 5.52
C THR A 79 12.67 -3.89 6.07
N GLY A 80 12.01 -2.99 6.81
CA GLY A 80 10.60 -3.19 7.19
C GLY A 80 9.61 -3.08 6.03
N GLU A 81 10.07 -2.93 4.77
CA GLU A 81 9.20 -2.78 3.60
C GLU A 81 8.54 -4.12 3.26
N GLY A 82 7.24 -4.23 3.52
CA GLY A 82 6.43 -5.38 3.10
C GLY A 82 5.82 -5.21 1.72
N TRP A 83 5.65 -3.97 1.28
CA TRP A 83 5.14 -3.65 -0.05
C TRP A 83 5.94 -2.52 -0.66
N VAL A 84 6.23 -2.63 -1.95
CA VAL A 84 6.81 -1.55 -2.75
C VAL A 84 5.98 -1.37 -4.00
N ILE A 85 5.57 -0.14 -4.27
CA ILE A 85 4.93 0.23 -5.53
C ILE A 85 5.81 1.28 -6.21
N ALA A 86 6.10 1.11 -7.49
CA ALA A 86 6.83 2.08 -8.27
C ALA A 86 6.16 2.28 -9.64
N VAL A 87 6.12 3.54 -10.08
CA VAL A 87 5.74 3.91 -11.43
C VAL A 87 6.86 4.74 -12.02
N THR A 88 7.44 4.25 -13.11
CA THR A 88 8.53 4.92 -13.81
C THR A 88 8.05 6.19 -14.48
N GLY A 89 8.88 7.22 -14.44
CA GLY A 89 8.61 8.50 -15.09
C GLY A 89 8.77 8.44 -16.61
N THR A 90 8.61 9.59 -17.22
CA THR A 90 8.96 9.85 -18.62
C THR A 90 10.24 10.69 -18.68
N ALA A 91 10.66 11.09 -19.88
CA ALA A 91 11.75 12.04 -20.04
C ALA A 91 11.44 13.40 -19.38
N ASP A 92 10.16 13.80 -19.36
CA ASP A 92 9.74 15.14 -18.94
C ASP A 92 9.12 15.18 -17.53
N VAL A 93 8.57 14.06 -17.06
CA VAL A 93 7.84 13.98 -15.79
C VAL A 93 8.40 12.85 -14.94
N PRO A 94 8.89 13.12 -13.70
CA PRO A 94 9.43 12.08 -12.84
C PRO A 94 8.35 11.07 -12.42
N GLY A 95 8.81 9.85 -12.18
CA GLY A 95 7.98 8.79 -11.61
C GLY A 95 7.80 8.94 -10.10
N TYR A 96 7.21 7.92 -9.48
CA TYR A 96 7.06 7.87 -8.03
C TYR A 96 7.25 6.47 -7.48
N ARG A 97 7.52 6.42 -6.18
CA ARG A 97 7.67 5.19 -5.40
C ARG A 97 7.00 5.34 -4.04
N MET A 98 6.34 4.26 -3.61
CA MET A 98 5.72 4.13 -2.30
C MET A 98 6.21 2.84 -1.64
N ALA A 99 6.41 2.86 -0.33
CA ALA A 99 6.68 1.66 0.47
C ALA A 99 5.71 1.60 1.64
N PHE A 100 5.28 0.38 1.96
CA PHE A 100 4.46 0.10 3.13
C PHE A 100 5.12 -0.96 3.98
N GLY A 101 4.89 -0.90 5.29
CA GLY A 101 5.41 -1.88 6.23
C GLY A 101 4.79 -3.27 6.03
N THR A 102 5.48 -4.32 6.50
CA THR A 102 4.96 -5.71 6.54
C THR A 102 3.60 -5.84 7.22
N ASP A 103 3.33 -5.02 8.25
CA ASP A 103 2.07 -5.04 9.00
C ASP A 103 0.98 -4.12 8.41
N THR A 104 1.23 -3.50 7.25
CA THR A 104 0.22 -2.64 6.61
C THR A 104 -0.94 -3.51 6.11
N PRO A 105 -2.20 -3.21 6.48
CA PRO A 105 -3.34 -3.97 6.00
C PRO A 105 -3.40 -4.02 4.48
N ALA A 106 -3.48 -5.23 3.92
CA ALA A 106 -3.54 -5.47 2.48
C ALA A 106 -4.65 -4.68 1.79
N GLU A 107 -5.79 -4.48 2.44
CA GLU A 107 -6.89 -3.65 1.91
C GLU A 107 -6.49 -2.19 1.62
N ILE A 108 -5.58 -1.61 2.41
CA ILE A 108 -5.05 -0.26 2.17
C ILE A 108 -4.18 -0.26 0.92
N VAL A 109 -3.27 -1.23 0.81
CA VAL A 109 -2.39 -1.38 -0.36
C VAL A 109 -3.22 -1.66 -1.62
N ALA A 110 -4.24 -2.52 -1.51
CA ALA A 110 -5.20 -2.82 -2.55
C ALA A 110 -5.94 -1.56 -3.04
N ALA A 111 -6.36 -0.67 -2.14
CA ALA A 111 -7.02 0.57 -2.51
C ALA A 111 -6.08 1.52 -3.26
N VAL A 112 -4.81 1.61 -2.84
CA VAL A 112 -3.77 2.38 -3.54
C VAL A 112 -3.52 1.81 -4.93
N VAL A 113 -3.33 0.50 -5.06
CA VAL A 113 -3.17 -0.19 -6.34
C VAL A 113 -4.35 0.07 -7.27
N ALA A 114 -5.58 -0.11 -6.77
CA ALA A 114 -6.78 0.15 -7.57
C ALA A 114 -6.84 1.60 -8.07
N ARG A 115 -6.44 2.57 -7.24
CA ARG A 115 -6.37 3.97 -7.65
C ARG A 115 -5.32 4.21 -8.73
N ILE A 116 -4.15 3.59 -8.63
CA ILE A 116 -3.09 3.71 -9.64
C ILE A 116 -3.56 3.12 -10.98
N LEU A 117 -4.10 1.90 -10.96
CA LEU A 117 -4.61 1.24 -12.16
C LEU A 117 -5.73 2.05 -12.83
N ALA A 118 -6.63 2.66 -12.05
CA ALA A 118 -7.68 3.54 -12.56
C ALA A 118 -7.15 4.84 -13.20
N THR A 119 -5.90 5.21 -12.96
CA THR A 119 -5.24 6.36 -13.63
C THR A 119 -4.40 5.94 -14.83
N SER A 120 -4.27 4.64 -15.09
CA SER A 120 -3.60 4.12 -16.28
C SER A 120 -4.46 4.35 -17.52
N GLN A 121 -3.87 4.83 -18.60
CA GLN A 121 -4.51 4.98 -19.90
C GLN A 121 -3.64 4.32 -20.97
N PRO A 122 -4.23 3.67 -21.98
CA PRO A 122 -3.49 3.27 -23.18
C PRO A 122 -2.80 4.49 -23.81
N LEU A 123 -1.60 4.27 -24.36
CA LEU A 123 -0.92 5.26 -25.19
C LEU A 123 -1.58 5.40 -26.56
#